data_AF-A0A2J8U739-F1
#
_entry.id   AF-A0A2J8U739-F1
#
_cell.length_a   1.000
_cell.length_b   1.000
_cell.length_c   1.000
_cell.angle_alpha   90.00
_cell.angle_beta   90.00
_cell.angle_gamma   90.00
#
_symmetry.space_group_name_H-M   'P 1'
#
loop_
_entity.id
_entity.type
_entity.pdbx_description
1 polymer ?
#
loop_
_entity_poly.entity_id
_entity_poly.type
_entity_poly.pdbx_seq_one_letter_code
_entity_poly.pdbx_strand_id
1 'polypeptide(L)'
;MLDHEQVTPEDPGAQFLIRTGSVGRNRAEASLERAQNLNPMVDVKVDTEDIEKKPESFFTQFDAVCLTCCSRDVIVKVDQICHKNSIKFFTGDVFGYHGYTFANLGEHEFVEEKTKVAKVSQGVEDGPDTKRA
;
A
#
# COMPACT_ATOMS: atom_id res chain seq x y z
N MET A 1 -11.55 -5.39 -0.90
CA MET A 1 -11.87 -3.97 -1.21
C MET A 1 -13.10 -3.59 -0.40
N LEU A 2 -13.02 -2.54 0.41
CA LEU A 2 -14.16 -2.03 1.19
C LEU A 2 -14.46 -0.61 0.71
N ASP A 3 -15.68 -0.38 0.24
CA ASP A 3 -16.16 0.95 -0.16
C ASP A 3 -17.68 0.97 -0.03
N HIS A 4 -18.22 1.94 0.71
CA HIS A 4 -19.65 2.08 0.92
C HIS A 4 -20.31 3.01 -0.10
N GLU A 5 -19.50 3.76 -0.86
CA GLU A 5 -19.96 4.73 -1.83
C GLU A 5 -20.44 4.07 -3.13
N GLN A 6 -21.30 4.78 -3.84
CA GLN A 6 -21.78 4.37 -5.16
C GLN A 6 -20.97 5.00 -6.27
N VAL A 7 -20.97 4.34 -7.43
CA VAL A 7 -20.36 4.85 -8.65
C VAL A 7 -21.14 6.08 -9.12
N THR A 8 -20.47 7.23 -9.17
CA THR A 8 -21.01 8.49 -9.68
C THR A 8 -20.82 8.56 -11.21
N PRO A 9 -21.46 9.51 -11.92
CA PRO A 9 -21.32 9.65 -13.36
C PRO A 9 -19.88 9.90 -13.85
N GLU A 10 -19.01 10.46 -13.02
CA GLU A 10 -17.62 10.81 -13.35
C GLU A 10 -16.66 9.62 -13.21
N ASP A 11 -16.98 8.64 -12.37
CA ASP A 11 -16.08 7.53 -12.03
C ASP A 11 -15.68 6.64 -13.24
N PRO A 12 -16.58 6.25 -14.18
CA PRO A 12 -16.20 5.32 -15.25
C PRO A 12 -15.10 5.84 -16.19
N GLY A 13 -14.88 7.15 -16.24
CA GLY A 13 -13.79 7.76 -17.01
C GLY A 13 -12.46 7.83 -16.25
N ALA A 14 -12.49 7.79 -14.91
CA ALA A 14 -11.33 7.93 -14.04
C ALA A 14 -10.88 6.61 -13.39
N GLN A 15 -11.73 5.59 -13.37
CA GLN A 15 -11.52 4.33 -12.66
C GLN A 15 -11.50 3.15 -13.65
N PHE A 16 -10.34 2.53 -13.86
CA PHE A 16 -10.13 1.50 -14.89
C PHE A 16 -10.70 0.10 -14.55
N LEU A 17 -10.91 -0.22 -13.27
CA LEU A 17 -11.56 -1.46 -12.80
C LEU A 17 -13.09 -1.39 -12.92
N ILE A 18 -13.68 -0.20 -12.95
CA ILE A 18 -15.13 0.00 -13.09
C ILE A 18 -15.50 -0.01 -14.58
N ARG A 19 -16.56 -0.75 -14.95
CA ARG A 19 -17.07 -0.76 -16.32
C ARG A 19 -17.94 0.47 -16.59
N THR A 20 -17.88 1.00 -17.81
CA THR A 20 -18.88 1.93 -18.33
C THR A 20 -20.29 1.35 -18.19
N GLY A 21 -21.24 2.14 -17.68
CA GLY A 21 -22.60 1.69 -17.39
C GLY A 21 -22.82 1.15 -15.97
N SER A 22 -21.83 1.26 -15.07
CA SER A 22 -21.95 0.81 -13.68
C SER A 22 -22.44 1.90 -12.71
N VAL A 23 -22.86 3.06 -13.22
CA VAL A 23 -23.33 4.19 -12.41
C VAL A 23 -24.49 3.75 -11.51
N GLY A 24 -24.43 4.10 -10.23
CA GLY A 24 -25.40 3.70 -9.20
C GLY A 24 -25.15 2.33 -8.55
N ARG A 25 -24.19 1.55 -9.04
CA ARG A 25 -23.71 0.34 -8.32
C ARG A 25 -22.73 0.73 -7.22
N ASN A 26 -22.49 -0.16 -6.26
CA ASN A 26 -21.41 0.03 -5.29
C ASN A 26 -20.03 0.03 -5.99
N ARG A 27 -19.11 0.91 -5.57
CA ARG A 27 -17.79 1.06 -6.19
C ARG A 27 -16.92 -0.19 -6.08
N ALA A 28 -16.89 -0.83 -4.92
CA ALA A 28 -16.10 -2.04 -4.69
C ALA A 28 -16.68 -3.23 -5.49
N GLU A 29 -18.00 -3.40 -5.51
CA GLU A 29 -18.65 -4.43 -6.32
C GLU A 29 -18.43 -4.23 -7.82
N ALA A 30 -18.54 -2.98 -8.30
CA ALA A 30 -18.32 -2.64 -9.70
C ALA A 30 -16.87 -2.89 -10.15
N SER A 31 -15.92 -2.89 -9.21
CA SER A 31 -14.49 -3.14 -9.44
C SER A 31 -14.10 -4.62 -9.38
N LEU A 32 -14.90 -5.46 -8.72
CA LEU A 32 -14.56 -6.85 -8.35
C LEU A 32 -14.10 -7.69 -9.53
N GLU A 33 -14.91 -7.75 -10.59
CA GLU A 33 -14.65 -8.65 -11.71
C GLU A 33 -13.31 -8.33 -12.39
N ARG A 34 -13.03 -7.05 -12.65
CA ARG A 34 -11.78 -6.64 -13.29
C ARG A 34 -10.58 -6.80 -12.35
N ALA A 35 -10.75 -6.53 -11.05
CA ALA A 35 -9.69 -6.72 -10.06
C ALA A 35 -9.31 -8.21 -9.92
N GLN A 36 -10.29 -9.10 -9.83
CA GLN A 36 -10.09 -10.55 -9.70
C GLN A 36 -9.37 -11.15 -10.92
N ASN A 37 -9.67 -10.64 -12.12
CA ASN A 37 -9.05 -11.10 -13.37
C ASN A 37 -7.55 -10.75 -13.49
N LEU A 38 -7.03 -9.82 -12.67
CA LEU A 38 -5.59 -9.50 -12.67
C LEU A 38 -4.74 -10.68 -12.16
N ASN A 39 -5.26 -11.46 -11.22
CA ASN A 39 -4.59 -12.64 -10.71
C ASN A 39 -5.58 -13.63 -10.08
N PRO A 40 -5.90 -14.76 -10.74
CA PRO A 40 -6.80 -15.79 -10.20
C PRO A 40 -6.31 -16.45 -8.90
N MET A 41 -5.02 -16.33 -8.54
CA MET A 41 -4.46 -16.90 -7.31
C MET A 41 -4.78 -16.08 -6.06
N VAL A 42 -5.28 -14.85 -6.22
CA VAL A 42 -5.66 -13.97 -5.11
C VAL A 42 -7.18 -14.00 -4.95
N ASP A 43 -7.67 -14.31 -3.76
CA ASP A 43 -9.10 -14.25 -3.44
C ASP A 43 -9.52 -12.79 -3.13
N VAL A 44 -10.06 -12.10 -4.14
CA VAL A 44 -10.47 -10.70 -4.00
C VAL A 44 -11.89 -10.63 -3.43
N LYS A 45 -12.02 -10.16 -2.19
CA LYS A 45 -13.32 -9.97 -1.53
C LYS A 45 -13.80 -8.52 -1.56
N VAL A 46 -15.12 -8.35 -1.53
CA VAL A 46 -15.80 -7.04 -1.46
C VAL A 46 -16.58 -6.91 -0.16
N ASP A 47 -16.55 -5.72 0.41
CA ASP A 47 -17.37 -5.30 1.52
C ASP A 47 -17.96 -3.91 1.20
N THR A 48 -19.25 -3.72 1.44
CA THR A 48 -19.98 -2.50 1.05
C THR A 48 -20.42 -1.66 2.25
N GLU A 49 -20.08 -2.08 3.48
CA GLU A 49 -20.43 -1.33 4.67
C GLU A 49 -19.45 -0.19 4.90
N ASP A 50 -19.92 0.81 5.64
CA ASP A 50 -19.13 1.96 6.07
C ASP A 50 -18.05 1.53 7.08
N ILE A 51 -16.80 1.93 6.82
CA ILE A 51 -15.63 1.60 7.65
C ILE A 51 -15.79 2.10 9.09
N GLU A 52 -16.50 3.20 9.31
CA GLU A 52 -16.72 3.74 10.65
C GLU A 52 -17.53 2.80 11.54
N LYS A 53 -18.40 1.99 10.93
CA LYS A 53 -19.31 1.06 11.62
C LYS A 53 -18.69 -0.31 11.85
N LYS A 54 -17.51 -0.57 11.27
CA LYS A 54 -16.83 -1.85 11.44
C LYS A 54 -16.35 -2.03 12.89
N PRO A 55 -16.63 -3.19 13.51
CA PRO A 55 -16.11 -3.51 14.83
C PRO A 55 -14.59 -3.76 14.76
N GLU A 56 -13.89 -3.63 15.89
CA GLU A 56 -12.46 -3.91 15.99
C GLU A 56 -12.10 -5.32 15.48
N SER A 57 -12.96 -6.32 15.76
CA SER A 57 -12.78 -7.71 15.30
C SER A 57 -12.77 -7.89 13.78
N PHE A 58 -13.31 -6.93 13.02
CA PHE A 58 -13.21 -6.96 11.57
C PHE A 58 -11.76 -6.78 11.11
N PHE A 59 -10.98 -5.95 11.80
CA PHE A 59 -9.62 -5.62 11.36
C PHE A 59 -8.64 -6.76 11.63
N THR A 60 -8.86 -7.56 12.67
CA THR A 60 -7.98 -8.65 13.09
C THR A 60 -7.88 -9.82 12.10
N GLN A 61 -8.69 -9.82 11.03
CA GLN A 61 -8.59 -10.81 9.97
C GLN A 61 -7.57 -10.43 8.88
N PHE A 62 -6.96 -9.24 8.96
CA PHE A 62 -6.01 -8.73 7.98
C PHE A 62 -4.62 -8.52 8.60
N ASP A 63 -3.58 -8.81 7.84
CA ASP A 63 -2.19 -8.55 8.25
C ASP A 63 -1.78 -7.08 8.07
N ALA A 64 -2.44 -6.39 7.13
CA ALA A 64 -2.23 -4.98 6.85
C ALA A 64 -3.53 -4.29 6.42
N VAL A 65 -3.67 -3.02 6.76
CA VAL A 65 -4.82 -2.17 6.41
C VAL A 65 -4.31 -0.92 5.69
N CYS A 66 -4.89 -0.61 4.53
CA CYS A 66 -4.58 0.58 3.76
C CYS A 66 -5.84 1.42 3.57
N LEU A 67 -5.83 2.67 4.02
CA LEU A 67 -6.95 3.61 3.89
C LEU A 67 -6.69 4.68 2.83
N THR A 68 -7.73 4.95 2.04
CA THR A 68 -7.80 6.05 1.07
C THR A 68 -9.14 6.77 1.24
N CYS A 69 -9.21 8.06 0.90
CA CYS A 69 -10.41 8.89 0.94
C CYS A 69 -11.13 8.90 2.30
N CYS A 70 -10.39 8.73 3.40
CA CYS A 70 -10.95 8.67 4.75
C CYS A 70 -10.75 10.00 5.49
N SER A 71 -11.69 10.34 6.37
CA SER A 71 -11.50 11.50 7.24
C SER A 71 -10.34 11.27 8.21
N ARG A 72 -9.73 12.34 8.71
CA ARG A 72 -8.66 12.26 9.71
C ARG A 72 -9.07 11.44 10.93
N ASP A 73 -10.32 11.58 11.38
CA ASP A 73 -10.80 10.92 12.60
C ASP A 73 -10.91 9.40 12.37
N VAL A 74 -11.31 8.97 11.17
CA VAL A 74 -11.28 7.55 10.76
C VAL A 74 -9.84 7.04 10.69
N ILE A 75 -8.94 7.80 10.07
CA ILE A 75 -7.53 7.44 9.93
C ILE A 75 -6.92 7.17 11.31
N VAL A 76 -7.11 8.08 12.28
CA VAL A 76 -6.58 7.92 13.64
C VAL A 76 -7.25 6.74 14.36
N LYS A 77 -8.57 6.57 14.25
CA LYS A 77 -9.29 5.45 14.85
C LYS A 77 -8.75 4.10 14.36
N VAL A 78 -8.60 3.94 13.05
CA VAL A 78 -8.15 2.68 12.45
C VAL A 78 -6.68 2.43 12.72
N ASP A 79 -5.82 3.45 12.69
CA ASP A 79 -4.40 3.33 13.07
C ASP A 79 -4.25 2.83 14.51
N GLN A 80 -5.02 3.38 15.45
CA GLN A 80 -5.03 2.93 16.85
C GLN A 80 -5.50 1.48 17.00
N ILE A 81 -6.57 1.09 16.29
CA ILE A 81 -7.05 -0.30 16.25
C ILE A 81 -5.96 -1.21 15.70
N CYS A 82 -5.32 -0.84 14.59
CA CYS A 82 -4.28 -1.63 13.96
C CYS A 82 -3.08 -1.81 14.88
N HIS A 83 -2.59 -0.72 15.47
CA HIS A 83 -1.46 -0.73 16.40
C HIS A 83 -1.71 -1.63 17.62
N LYS A 84 -2.92 -1.57 18.22
CA LYS A 84 -3.30 -2.43 19.35
C LYS A 84 -3.28 -3.92 19.00
N ASN A 85 -3.52 -4.27 17.74
CA ASN A 85 -3.62 -5.64 17.26
C ASN A 85 -2.39 -6.07 16.43
N SER A 86 -1.29 -5.30 16.46
CA SER A 86 -0.06 -5.57 15.70
C SER A 86 -0.26 -5.69 14.17
N ILE A 87 -1.22 -4.94 13.63
CA ILE A 87 -1.54 -4.88 12.20
C ILE A 87 -0.78 -3.71 11.57
N LYS A 88 -0.22 -3.91 10.38
CA LYS A 88 0.48 -2.85 9.65
C LYS A 88 -0.51 -1.87 9.07
N PHE A 89 -0.34 -0.58 9.34
CA PHE A 89 -1.27 0.45 8.90
C PHE A 89 -0.64 1.35 7.84
N PHE A 90 -1.42 1.65 6.80
CA PHE A 90 -1.08 2.56 5.72
C PHE A 90 -2.24 3.49 5.44
N THR A 91 -1.93 4.73 5.04
CA THR A 91 -2.93 5.61 4.43
C THR A 91 -2.28 6.53 3.42
N GLY A 92 -3.03 6.99 2.44
CA GLY A 92 -2.57 7.96 1.46
C GLY A 92 -3.71 8.50 0.63
N ASP A 93 -3.53 9.70 0.11
CA ASP A 93 -4.50 10.38 -0.75
C ASP A 93 -3.79 11.32 -1.74
N VAL A 94 -4.54 11.75 -2.75
CA VAL A 94 -4.09 12.62 -3.85
C VAL A 94 -4.98 13.86 -3.95
N PHE A 95 -4.37 15.02 -4.07
CA PHE A 95 -5.02 16.34 -4.19
C PHE A 95 -4.40 17.11 -5.37
N GLY A 96 -5.00 16.94 -6.56
CA GLY A 96 -4.49 17.52 -7.80
C GLY A 96 -3.11 16.94 -8.15
N TYR A 97 -2.07 17.77 -8.11
CA TYR A 97 -0.69 17.36 -8.39
C TYR A 97 0.07 16.84 -7.15
N HIS A 98 -0.51 16.97 -5.97
CA HIS A 98 0.11 16.56 -4.72
C HIS A 98 -0.46 15.22 -4.27
N GLY A 99 0.35 14.42 -3.60
CA GLY A 99 -0.10 13.21 -2.93
C GLY A 99 0.76 12.95 -1.70
N TYR A 100 0.24 12.15 -0.78
CA TYR A 100 0.99 11.71 0.38
C TYR A 100 0.76 10.22 0.65
N THR A 101 1.72 9.63 1.36
CA THR A 101 1.60 8.29 1.93
C THR A 101 2.12 8.31 3.35
N PHE A 102 1.46 7.58 4.24
CA PHE A 102 1.86 7.36 5.62
C PHE A 102 1.87 5.86 5.90
N ALA A 103 2.84 5.42 6.71
CA ALA A 103 2.97 4.04 7.14
C ALA A 103 3.27 3.99 8.65
N ASN A 104 2.48 3.22 9.38
CA ASN A 104 2.74 2.84 10.76
C ASN A 104 2.88 1.31 10.83
N LEU A 105 4.11 0.86 11.02
CA LEU A 105 4.45 -0.56 11.01
C LEU A 105 4.60 -1.14 12.43
N GLY A 106 4.41 -0.31 13.47
CA GLY A 106 4.80 -0.63 14.84
C GLY A 106 6.29 -0.90 14.95
N GLU A 107 6.67 -1.87 15.78
CA GLU A 107 8.01 -2.44 15.78
C GLU A 107 8.18 -3.35 14.57
N HIS A 108 8.90 -2.88 13.55
CA HIS A 108 9.09 -3.60 12.29
C HIS A 108 10.54 -3.97 12.04
N GLU A 109 10.80 -5.27 12.00
CA GLU A 109 12.07 -5.83 11.56
C GLU A 109 12.01 -6.23 10.08
N PHE A 110 13.10 -5.99 9.36
CA PHE A 110 13.25 -6.33 7.94
C PHE A 110 14.69 -6.70 7.63
N VAL A 111 14.88 -7.39 6.50
CA VAL A 111 16.20 -7.77 5.99
C VAL A 111 16.57 -6.86 4.82
N GLU A 112 17.76 -6.28 4.87
CA GLU A 112 18.33 -5.48 3.78
C GLU A 112 19.59 -6.16 3.25
N GLU A 113 19.56 -6.61 1.99
CA GLU A 113 20.75 -7.15 1.32
C GLU A 113 21.62 -6.02 0.75
N LYS A 114 22.87 -5.93 1.21
CA LYS A 114 23.86 -4.98 0.68
C LYS A 114 24.91 -5.73 -0.13
N THR A 115 25.11 -5.30 -1.38
CA THR A 115 26.17 -5.86 -2.23
C THR A 115 27.54 -5.50 -1.64
N LYS A 116 28.38 -6.50 -1.36
CA LYS A 116 29.76 -6.27 -0.93
C LYS A 116 30.57 -5.74 -2.11
N VAL A 117 30.99 -4.47 -2.07
CA VAL A 117 32.02 -3.96 -2.98
C VAL A 117 33.33 -4.64 -2.61
N ALA A 118 33.88 -5.45 -3.52
CA ALA A 118 35.19 -6.05 -3.34
C ALA A 118 36.22 -4.93 -3.19
N LYS A 119 36.95 -4.89 -2.07
CA LYS A 119 38.12 -4.01 -1.94
C LYS A 119 39.11 -4.46 -3.00
N VAL A 120 39.31 -3.63 -4.02
CA VAL A 120 40.47 -3.76 -4.91
C VAL A 120 41.69 -3.60 -4.01
N SER A 121 42.37 -4.70 -3.71
CA SER A 121 43.70 -4.67 -3.11
C SER A 121 44.59 -3.81 -4.01
N GLN A 122 45.16 -2.74 -3.45
CA GLN A 122 46.19 -1.97 -4.14
C GLN A 122 47.22 -2.95 -4.70
N GLY A 123 47.44 -2.91 -6.01
CA GLY A 123 48.43 -3.73 -6.68
C GLY A 123 49.77 -3.53 -5.99
N VAL A 124 50.45 -4.65 -5.70
CA VAL A 124 51.85 -4.64 -5.28
C VAL A 124 52.63 -3.99 -6.42
N GLU A 125 53.18 -2.81 -6.17
CA GLU A 125 54.05 -2.12 -7.12
C GLU A 125 55.42 -2.82 -7.08
N ASP A 126 55.62 -3.78 -7.98
CA ASP A 126 56.89 -4.50 -8.16
C ASP A 126 57.73 -3.74 -9.20
N GLY A 127 58.44 -2.71 -8.76
CA GLY A 127 59.29 -1.86 -9.60
C GLY A 127 60.59 -1.46 -8.87
N PRO A 128 61.77 -1.57 -9.50
CA PRO A 128 63.04 -1.41 -8.81
C PRO A 128 63.36 0.06 -8.46
N ASP A 129 63.86 0.28 -7.25
CA ASP A 129 64.32 1.59 -6.75
C ASP A 129 65.39 2.19 -7.66
N THR A 130 65.07 3.31 -8.32
CA THR A 130 66.06 4.12 -9.04
C THR A 130 66.85 4.96 -8.05
N LYS A 131 68.11 4.57 -7.80
CA LYS A 131 69.09 5.41 -7.09
C LYS A 131 69.28 6.73 -7.84
N ARG A 132 68.95 7.85 -7.20
CA ARG A 132 69.32 9.20 -7.68
C ARG A 132 70.81 9.44 -7.44
N ALA A 133 71.48 9.93 -8.48
CA ALA A 133 72.80 10.56 -8.41
C ALA A 133 72.65 12.06 -8.10
#